data_AF-A0A7W0GVC1-F1
#
_entry.id   AF-A0A7W0GVC1-F1
#
_cell.length_a   1.000
_cell.length_b   1.000
_cell.length_c   1.000
_cell.angle_alpha   90.00
_cell.angle_beta   90.00
_cell.angle_gamma   90.00
#
_symmetry.space_group_name_H-M   'P 1'
#
loop_
_entity.id
_entity.type
_entity.pdbx_description
1 polymer ?
#
loop_
_entity_poly.entity_id
_entity_poly.type
_entity_poly.pdbx_seq_one_letter_code
_entity_poly.pdbx_strand_id
1 'polypeptide(L)'
;MTACERLSDRIPEVVRGRSRWTPEESAHLAGCPNCRAEWDLLVAVDRVAARAPAPRDPSALAATVLRRVADHRRSRLGSLGRWTVGVAAAAGIAAAVWTGVNRGNPASDPVAVAATVDIALPELEPMETAELDSLLEAMEAIPSPAPAGWSALGEPTLGDLDADELEQVLGTWEG
;
A
#
# COMPACT_ATOMS: atom_id res chain seq x y z
N MET A 1 9.21 20.22 -14.22
CA MET A 1 7.92 19.98 -13.54
C MET A 1 6.77 20.16 -14.50
N THR A 2 5.96 19.12 -14.69
CA THR A 2 4.76 19.18 -15.54
C THR A 2 3.61 19.89 -14.84
N ALA A 3 2.58 20.29 -15.59
CA ALA A 3 1.37 20.87 -15.00
C ALA A 3 0.64 19.88 -14.09
N CYS A 4 0.69 18.59 -14.42
CA CYS A 4 0.09 17.51 -13.64
C CYS A 4 0.79 17.30 -12.29
N GLU A 5 2.13 17.25 -12.27
CA GLU A 5 2.91 17.15 -11.02
C GLU A 5 2.56 18.27 -10.05
N ARG A 6 2.57 19.51 -10.55
CA ARG A 6 2.21 20.68 -9.74
C ARG A 6 0.78 20.61 -9.22
N LEU A 7 -0.16 20.09 -10.02
CA LEU A 7 -1.54 19.94 -9.58
C LEU A 7 -1.68 18.85 -8.52
N SER A 8 -1.00 17.71 -8.70
CA SER A 8 -0.98 16.59 -7.75
C SER A 8 -0.50 17.05 -6.37
N ASP A 9 0.59 17.83 -6.31
CA ASP A 9 1.08 18.42 -5.05
C ASP A 9 0.05 19.37 -4.40
N ARG A 10 -0.77 20.04 -5.22
CA ARG A 10 -1.78 21.01 -4.77
C ARG A 10 -3.10 20.37 -4.33
N ILE A 11 -3.48 19.22 -4.91
CA ILE A 11 -4.77 18.57 -4.64
C ILE A 11 -5.00 18.32 -3.14
N PRO A 12 -4.05 17.73 -2.37
CA PRO A 12 -4.24 17.48 -0.94
C PRO A 12 -4.52 18.76 -0.13
N GLU A 13 -3.89 19.87 -0.51
CA GLU A 13 -4.05 21.16 0.17
C GLU A 13 -5.45 21.73 -0.06
N VAL A 14 -5.97 21.62 -1.29
CA VAL A 14 -7.31 22.10 -1.61
C VAL A 14 -8.39 21.20 -1.02
N VAL A 15 -8.21 19.87 -1.05
CA VAL A 15 -9.15 18.92 -0.43
C VAL A 15 -9.30 19.19 1.07
N ARG A 16 -8.18 19.44 1.76
CA ARG A 16 -8.18 19.78 3.20
C ARG A 16 -8.64 21.21 3.49
N GLY A 17 -9.02 21.98 2.48
CA GLY A 17 -9.47 23.37 2.61
C GLY A 17 -8.37 24.37 2.98
N ARG A 18 -7.09 24.01 2.86
CA ARG A 18 -5.94 24.89 3.17
C ARG A 18 -5.57 25.80 2.02
N SER A 19 -6.01 25.49 0.81
CA SER A 19 -5.81 26.31 -0.37
C SER A 19 -7.05 26.30 -1.27
N ARG A 20 -7.04 27.13 -2.32
CA ARG A 20 -8.09 27.20 -3.33
C ARG A 20 -7.48 27.07 -4.71
N TRP A 21 -8.25 26.52 -5.64
CA TRP A 21 -7.87 26.45 -7.04
C TRP A 21 -7.79 27.83 -7.67
N THR A 22 -6.75 28.07 -8.47
CA THR A 22 -6.77 29.17 -9.43
C THR A 22 -7.66 28.81 -10.63
N PRO A 23 -8.07 29.80 -11.46
CA PRO A 23 -8.83 29.53 -12.67
C PRO A 23 -8.11 28.56 -13.63
N GLU A 24 -6.79 28.71 -13.77
CA GLU A 24 -5.96 27.87 -14.65
C GLU A 24 -5.89 26.43 -14.14
N GLU A 25 -5.73 26.24 -12.84
CA GLU A 25 -5.74 24.92 -12.20
C GLU A 25 -7.10 24.24 -12.34
N SER A 26 -8.18 25.00 -12.16
CA SER A 26 -9.55 24.52 -12.34
C SER A 26 -9.81 24.07 -13.79
N ALA A 27 -9.32 24.84 -14.75
CA ALA A 27 -9.40 24.49 -16.17
C ALA A 27 -8.61 23.21 -16.49
N HIS A 28 -7.41 23.06 -15.90
CA HIS A 28 -6.63 21.82 -16.05
C HIS A 28 -7.35 20.61 -15.45
N LEU A 29 -7.91 20.72 -14.24
CA LEU A 29 -8.70 19.66 -13.62
C LEU A 29 -9.95 19.27 -14.45
N ALA A 30 -10.55 20.25 -15.14
CA ALA A 30 -11.63 20.04 -16.08
C ALA A 30 -11.19 19.39 -17.42
N GLY A 31 -9.91 19.48 -17.78
CA GLY A 31 -9.36 18.92 -19.03
C GLY A 31 -8.58 17.61 -18.85
N CYS A 32 -8.05 17.32 -17.66
CA CYS A 32 -7.15 16.19 -17.41
C CYS A 32 -7.84 15.07 -16.64
N PRO A 33 -8.03 13.86 -17.23
CA PRO A 33 -8.72 12.76 -16.55
C PRO A 33 -7.93 12.21 -15.35
N ASN A 34 -6.60 12.19 -15.42
CA ASN A 34 -5.75 11.67 -14.33
C ASN A 34 -5.85 12.55 -13.08
N CYS A 35 -5.70 13.88 -13.24
CA CYS A 35 -5.84 14.81 -12.12
C CYS A 35 -7.26 14.79 -11.53
N ARG A 36 -8.29 14.56 -12.36
CA ARG A 36 -9.67 14.40 -11.87
C ARG A 36 -9.83 13.14 -11.03
N ALA A 37 -9.31 12.00 -11.49
CA ALA A 37 -9.37 10.75 -10.75
C ALA A 37 -8.67 10.87 -9.38
N GLU A 38 -7.51 11.53 -9.35
CA GLU A 38 -6.79 11.80 -8.10
C GLU A 38 -7.58 12.71 -7.15
N TRP A 39 -8.18 13.79 -7.68
CA TRP A 39 -9.06 14.67 -6.92
C TRP A 39 -10.26 13.91 -6.31
N ASP A 40 -10.96 13.12 -7.13
CA ASP A 40 -12.12 12.36 -6.70
C ASP A 40 -11.77 11.34 -5.61
N LEU A 41 -10.61 10.67 -5.75
CA LEU A 41 -10.08 9.75 -4.75
C LEU A 41 -9.83 10.46 -3.41
N LEU A 42 -9.11 11.58 -3.44
CA LEU A 42 -8.75 12.30 -2.21
C LEU A 42 -9.97 12.93 -1.53
N VAL A 43 -10.94 13.42 -2.29
CA VAL A 43 -12.23 13.87 -1.76
C VAL A 43 -13.00 12.71 -1.11
N ALA A 44 -12.98 11.52 -1.70
CA ALA A 44 -13.62 10.35 -1.11
C ALA A 44 -12.95 9.94 0.21
N VAL A 45 -11.61 9.92 0.24
CA VAL A 45 -10.83 9.63 1.46
C VAL A 45 -11.13 10.64 2.56
N ASP A 46 -11.15 11.93 2.24
CA ASP A 46 -11.45 13.00 3.21
C ASP A 46 -12.86 12.86 3.81
N ARG A 47 -13.86 12.54 2.98
CA ARG A 47 -15.23 12.27 3.46
C ARG A 47 -15.31 11.06 4.39
N VAL A 48 -14.54 10.01 4.12
CA VAL A 48 -14.47 8.83 5.00
C VAL A 48 -13.78 9.21 6.31
N ALA A 49 -12.66 9.95 6.24
CA ALA A 49 -11.92 10.41 7.40
C ALA A 49 -12.76 11.33 8.30
N ALA A 50 -13.54 12.25 7.72
CA ALA A 50 -14.42 13.16 8.45
C ALA A 50 -15.56 12.44 9.21
N ARG A 51 -15.97 11.25 8.74
CA ARG A 51 -16.99 10.41 9.40
C ARG A 51 -16.37 9.45 10.41
N ALA A 52 -15.07 9.23 10.36
CA ALA A 52 -14.40 8.38 11.32
C ALA A 52 -14.45 9.07 12.69
N PRO A 53 -14.86 8.36 13.76
CA PRO A 53 -14.70 8.90 15.10
C PRO A 53 -13.22 9.21 15.31
N ALA A 54 -12.91 10.42 15.79
CA ALA A 54 -11.54 10.77 16.13
C ALA A 54 -10.98 9.66 17.04
N PRO A 55 -9.79 9.12 16.75
CA PRO A 55 -9.19 8.12 17.62
C PRO A 55 -9.04 8.76 18.99
N ARG A 56 -9.84 8.28 19.96
CA ARG A 56 -9.81 8.77 21.35
C ARG A 56 -8.42 8.58 21.97
N ASP A 57 -7.67 7.61 21.44
CA ASP A 57 -6.30 7.33 21.80
C ASP A 57 -5.54 6.80 20.57
N PRO A 58 -4.67 7.63 19.95
CA PRO A 58 -3.86 7.21 18.80
C PRO A 58 -2.86 6.11 19.17
N SER A 59 -2.43 6.04 20.44
CA SER A 59 -1.51 4.99 20.90
C SER A 59 -2.20 3.62 20.97
N ALA A 60 -3.46 3.59 21.43
CA ALA A 60 -4.29 2.38 21.40
C ALA A 60 -4.63 1.93 19.97
N LEU A 61 -4.83 2.88 19.04
CA LEU A 61 -5.02 2.56 17.63
C LEU A 61 -3.74 1.93 17.04
N ALA A 62 -2.58 2.54 17.26
CA ALA A 62 -1.29 2.03 16.81
C ALA A 62 -1.02 0.62 17.39
N ALA A 63 -1.25 0.42 18.69
CA ALA A 63 -1.12 -0.88 19.33
C ALA A 63 -2.07 -1.92 18.71
N THR A 64 -3.30 -1.52 18.36
CA THR A 64 -4.28 -2.39 17.72
C THR A 64 -3.85 -2.78 16.30
N VAL A 65 -3.35 -1.83 15.51
CA VAL A 65 -2.82 -2.09 14.17
C VAL A 65 -1.60 -3.00 14.22
N LEU A 66 -0.62 -2.71 15.10
CA LEU A 66 0.58 -3.52 15.28
C LEU A 66 0.23 -4.95 15.71
N ARG A 67 -0.73 -5.11 16.64
CA ARG A 67 -1.23 -6.43 17.03
C ARG A 67 -1.84 -7.18 15.86
N ARG A 68 -2.67 -6.52 15.06
CA ARG A 68 -3.30 -7.13 13.88
C ARG A 68 -2.28 -7.56 12.82
N VAL A 69 -1.26 -6.74 12.58
CA VAL A 69 -0.16 -7.08 11.67
C VAL A 69 0.63 -8.29 12.21
N ALA A 70 0.95 -8.30 13.51
CA ALA A 70 1.67 -9.40 14.14
C ALA A 70 0.87 -10.71 14.12
N ASP A 71 -0.44 -10.65 14.37
CA ASP A 71 -1.33 -11.80 14.30
C ASP A 71 -1.44 -12.33 12.87
N HIS A 72 -1.46 -11.44 11.87
CA HIS A 72 -1.47 -11.87 10.47
C HIS A 72 -0.16 -12.56 10.07
N ARG A 73 1.00 -12.04 10.49
CA ARG A 73 2.30 -12.71 10.30
C ARG A 73 2.35 -14.08 10.96
N ARG A 74 1.89 -14.19 12.22
CA ARG A 74 1.83 -15.47 12.94
C ARG A 74 0.88 -16.47 12.27
N SER A 75 -0.25 -16.02 11.73
CA SER A 75 -1.19 -16.89 11.02
C SER A 75 -0.64 -17.46 9.71
N ARG A 76 0.17 -16.68 8.97
CA ARG A 76 0.84 -17.19 7.76
C ARG A 76 1.88 -18.26 8.10
N LEU A 77 2.72 -18.00 9.09
CA LEU A 77 3.73 -18.96 9.58
C LEU A 77 3.09 -20.23 10.17
N GLY A 78 1.98 -20.10 10.89
CA GLY A 78 1.23 -21.23 11.44
C GLY A 78 0.44 -22.03 10.39
N SER A 79 0.14 -21.44 9.23
CA SER A 79 -0.56 -22.14 8.14
C SER A 79 0.38 -23.07 7.38
N LEU A 80 1.66 -22.71 7.19
CA LEU A 80 2.67 -23.57 6.54
C LEU A 80 2.87 -24.91 7.27
N GLY A 81 2.68 -24.94 8.60
CA GLY A 81 2.73 -26.18 9.40
C GLY A 81 1.48 -27.07 9.34
N ARG A 82 0.38 -26.64 8.70
CA ARG A 82 -0.89 -27.40 8.64
C ARG A 82 -1.25 -27.95 7.26
N TRP A 83 -0.48 -27.64 6.22
CA TRP A 83 -0.72 -28.17 4.85
C TRP A 83 -0.25 -29.61 4.63
N THR A 84 0.30 -30.30 5.63
CA THR A 84 0.68 -31.72 5.52
C THR A 84 -0.44 -32.71 5.87
N VAL A 85 -1.63 -32.24 6.26
CA VAL A 85 -2.78 -33.13 6.58
C VAL A 85 -4.02 -32.66 5.82
N GLY A 86 -4.15 -33.07 4.56
CA GLY A 86 -5.41 -32.87 3.82
C GLY A 86 -5.35 -32.85 2.30
N VAL A 87 -4.54 -33.67 1.65
CA VAL A 87 -4.73 -33.94 0.21
C VAL A 87 -5.70 -35.12 0.05
N ALA A 88 -6.99 -34.82 0.06
CA ALA A 88 -8.00 -35.65 -0.60
C ALA A 88 -9.29 -34.84 -0.82
N ALA A 89 -9.69 -34.73 -2.09
CA ALA A 89 -11.00 -34.32 -2.61
C ALA A 89 -11.32 -32.81 -2.66
N ALA A 90 -11.00 -32.17 -3.79
CA ALA A 90 -11.94 -31.31 -4.54
C ALA A 90 -11.32 -30.82 -5.88
N ALA A 91 -10.99 -31.76 -6.77
CA ALA A 91 -10.85 -31.44 -8.20
C ALA A 91 -12.27 -31.40 -8.79
N GLY A 92 -12.80 -30.21 -9.14
CA GLY A 92 -14.11 -30.17 -9.79
C GLY A 92 -14.76 -28.83 -10.14
N ILE A 93 -14.29 -27.67 -9.68
CA ILE A 93 -15.09 -26.41 -9.85
C ILE A 93 -14.40 -25.32 -10.71
N ALA A 94 -13.12 -25.42 -11.07
CA ALA A 94 -12.43 -24.33 -11.76
C ALA A 94 -12.62 -24.24 -13.29
N ALA A 95 -13.41 -25.12 -13.92
CA ALA A 95 -13.56 -25.13 -15.38
C ALA A 95 -14.73 -24.28 -15.93
N ALA A 96 -15.59 -23.73 -15.06
CA ALA A 96 -16.82 -23.07 -15.51
C ALA A 96 -16.71 -21.55 -15.75
N VAL A 97 -15.63 -20.89 -15.32
CA VAL A 97 -15.53 -19.41 -15.40
C VAL A 97 -14.88 -18.92 -16.70
N TRP A 98 -14.17 -19.78 -17.44
CA TRP A 98 -13.38 -19.33 -18.59
C TRP A 98 -14.09 -19.42 -19.96
N THR A 99 -15.32 -19.94 -20.01
CA THR A 99 -16.09 -20.05 -21.27
C THR A 99 -17.45 -19.35 -21.16
N GLY A 100 -17.45 -18.00 -21.22
CA GLY A 100 -18.68 -17.22 -21.00
C GLY A 100 -18.71 -15.86 -21.70
N VAL A 101 -18.46 -15.85 -23.02
CA VAL A 101 -18.68 -14.69 -23.90
C VAL A 101 -20.17 -14.32 -23.97
N ASN A 102 -20.47 -13.06 -23.63
CA ASN A 102 -21.46 -12.17 -24.25
C ASN A 102 -22.93 -12.65 -24.41
N ARG A 103 -23.82 -12.22 -23.50
CA ARG A 103 -25.24 -11.94 -23.83
C ARG A 103 -25.95 -11.06 -22.78
N GLY A 104 -26.52 -9.94 -23.25
CA GLY A 104 -27.62 -9.10 -22.72
C GLY A 104 -28.05 -9.13 -21.23
N ASN A 105 -28.05 -7.94 -20.63
CA ASN A 105 -28.66 -7.47 -19.36
C ASN A 105 -30.20 -7.74 -19.26
N PRO A 106 -30.95 -7.45 -18.14
CA PRO A 106 -30.64 -7.28 -16.70
C PRO A 106 -31.52 -8.15 -15.74
N ALA A 107 -31.09 -8.39 -14.50
CA ALA A 107 -31.96 -8.42 -13.29
C ALA A 107 -31.20 -8.79 -11.98
N SER A 108 -31.27 -7.87 -11.01
CA SER A 108 -31.41 -8.07 -9.55
C SER A 108 -30.41 -8.93 -8.73
N ASP A 109 -29.56 -8.21 -7.96
CA ASP A 109 -29.08 -8.39 -6.56
C ASP A 109 -28.64 -9.76 -5.98
N PRO A 110 -27.76 -9.81 -4.95
CA PRO A 110 -27.03 -8.73 -4.26
C PRO A 110 -25.50 -8.84 -4.39
N VAL A 111 -24.86 -7.68 -4.32
CA VAL A 111 -23.41 -7.50 -4.36
C VAL A 111 -22.75 -8.03 -3.08
N ALA A 112 -22.03 -9.15 -3.19
CA ALA A 112 -20.95 -9.50 -2.28
C ALA A 112 -19.65 -8.90 -2.85
N VAL A 113 -19.28 -7.70 -2.39
CA VAL A 113 -17.94 -7.14 -2.68
C VAL A 113 -16.93 -7.90 -1.81
N ALA A 114 -16.46 -9.04 -2.29
CA ALA A 114 -15.14 -9.52 -1.94
C ALA A 114 -14.15 -8.65 -2.72
N ALA A 115 -13.69 -7.56 -2.11
CA ALA A 115 -12.62 -6.74 -2.67
C ALA A 115 -11.30 -7.53 -2.54
N THR A 116 -11.06 -8.47 -3.45
CA THR A 116 -9.70 -8.88 -3.80
C THR A 116 -9.19 -7.82 -4.76
N VAL A 117 -8.44 -6.86 -4.21
CA VAL A 117 -7.65 -5.92 -5.03
C VAL A 117 -6.48 -6.74 -5.58
N ASP A 118 -6.67 -7.31 -6.76
CA ASP A 118 -5.56 -7.83 -7.56
C ASP A 118 -4.83 -6.63 -8.15
N ILE A 119 -3.73 -6.25 -7.49
CA ILE A 119 -2.76 -5.30 -8.04
C ILE A 119 -1.98 -6.07 -9.10
N ALA A 120 -2.40 -5.96 -10.36
CA ALA A 120 -1.62 -6.45 -11.48
C ALA A 120 -0.31 -5.63 -11.55
N LEU A 121 0.80 -6.26 -11.16
CA LEU A 121 2.16 -5.74 -11.28
C LEU A 121 2.74 -6.26 -12.61
N PRO A 122 2.69 -5.50 -13.71
CA PRO A 122 3.09 -5.98 -15.04
C PRO A 122 4.59 -6.32 -15.16
N GLU A 123 5.41 -5.94 -14.17
CA GLU A 123 6.85 -6.21 -14.14
C GLU A 123 7.20 -7.61 -13.58
N LEU A 124 6.25 -8.32 -12.97
CA LEU A 124 6.44 -9.68 -12.42
C LEU A 124 5.95 -10.79 -13.36
N GLU A 125 5.36 -10.43 -14.50
CA GLU A 125 4.72 -11.35 -15.44
C GLU A 125 5.68 -12.23 -16.26
N PRO A 126 6.97 -11.88 -16.47
CA PRO A 126 7.91 -12.80 -17.14
C PRO A 126 8.80 -13.62 -16.20
N MET A 127 8.68 -13.54 -14.87
CA MET A 127 9.51 -14.37 -13.96
C MET A 127 8.86 -15.73 -13.71
N GLU A 128 9.53 -16.81 -14.10
CA GLU A 128 9.09 -18.16 -13.77
C GLU A 128 9.02 -18.30 -12.24
N THR A 129 7.94 -18.94 -11.76
CA THR A 129 7.62 -19.08 -10.33
C THR A 129 8.78 -19.65 -9.49
N ALA A 130 9.69 -20.40 -10.11
CA ALA A 130 10.89 -20.95 -9.46
C ALA A 130 11.96 -19.89 -9.09
N GLU A 131 12.09 -18.82 -9.88
CA GLU A 131 13.03 -17.74 -9.57
C GLU A 131 12.49 -16.86 -8.43
N LEU A 132 11.17 -16.66 -8.40
CA LEU A 132 10.51 -15.91 -7.32
C LEU A 132 10.65 -16.63 -5.97
N ASP A 133 10.50 -17.97 -5.97
CA ASP A 133 10.72 -18.80 -4.78
C ASP A 133 12.17 -18.75 -4.30
N SER A 134 13.15 -18.75 -5.22
CA SER A 134 14.58 -18.65 -4.86
C SER A 134 14.94 -17.28 -4.25
N LEU A 135 14.30 -16.20 -4.71
CA LEU A 135 14.51 -14.85 -4.18
C LEU A 135 13.87 -14.69 -2.80
N LEU A 136 12.67 -15.25 -2.61
CA LEU A 136 12.00 -15.32 -1.32
C LEU A 136 12.80 -16.14 -0.31
N GLU A 137 13.31 -17.30 -0.72
CA GLU A 137 14.16 -18.16 0.11
C GLU A 137 15.49 -17.47 0.45
N ALA A 138 16.09 -16.71 -0.48
CA ALA A 138 17.29 -15.92 -0.21
C ALA A 138 17.05 -14.78 0.79
N MET A 139 15.90 -14.11 0.74
CA MET A 139 15.53 -13.07 1.71
C MET A 139 15.21 -13.66 3.08
N GLU A 140 14.60 -14.84 3.12
CA GLU A 140 14.25 -15.54 4.35
C GLU A 140 15.47 -16.25 4.99
N ALA A 141 16.47 -16.62 4.17
CA ALA A 141 17.74 -17.18 4.58
C ALA A 141 18.75 -16.14 5.11
N ILE A 142 18.42 -14.83 5.10
CA ILE A 142 19.20 -13.82 5.83
C ILE A 142 19.06 -14.16 7.32
N PRO A 143 20.12 -14.66 7.98
CA PRO A 143 20.00 -15.11 9.37
C PRO A 143 19.82 -13.87 10.25
N SER A 144 18.64 -13.72 10.86
CA SER A 144 18.52 -13.00 12.12
C SER A 144 18.93 -13.99 13.21
N PRO A 145 20.09 -13.78 13.85
CA PRO A 145 20.32 -12.59 14.63
C PRO A 145 21.41 -11.69 14.04
N ALA A 146 21.17 -10.37 14.11
CA ALA A 146 22.29 -9.43 14.16
C ALA A 146 23.32 -9.96 15.18
N PRO A 147 24.63 -10.02 14.85
CA PRO A 147 25.63 -10.30 15.86
C PRO A 147 25.39 -9.35 17.03
N ALA A 148 25.49 -9.88 18.25
CA ALA A 148 25.20 -9.22 19.52
C ALA A 148 26.15 -8.03 19.85
N GLY A 149 26.62 -7.31 18.84
CA GLY A 149 27.39 -6.08 18.94
C GLY A 149 26.76 -4.88 18.20
N TRP A 150 25.59 -5.03 17.57
CA TRP A 150 24.92 -3.90 16.90
C TRP A 150 23.82 -3.23 17.74
N SER A 151 23.45 -3.81 18.89
CA SER A 151 22.48 -3.22 19.83
C SER A 151 23.04 -2.06 20.68
N ALA A 152 24.11 -1.40 20.22
CA ALA A 152 24.66 -0.19 20.85
C ALA A 152 24.88 0.96 19.86
N LEU A 153 24.37 0.86 18.63
CA LEU A 153 24.11 2.06 17.85
C LEU A 153 22.72 2.53 18.28
N GLY A 154 22.68 3.36 19.31
CA GLY A 154 21.48 4.15 19.60
C GLY A 154 21.04 4.83 18.31
N GLU A 155 19.72 4.97 18.10
CA GLU A 155 19.19 5.84 17.03
C GLU A 155 20.02 7.13 17.04
N PRO A 156 20.80 7.45 15.98
CA PRO A 156 21.44 8.74 15.92
C PRO A 156 20.31 9.74 15.78
N THR A 157 19.91 10.33 16.90
CA THR A 157 18.94 11.40 16.88
C THR A 157 19.60 12.58 16.20
N LEU A 158 18.92 13.21 15.26
CA LEU A 158 19.40 14.38 14.52
C LEU A 158 19.84 15.55 15.43
N GLY A 159 19.53 15.48 16.73
CA GLY A 159 19.99 16.44 17.75
C GLY A 159 21.40 16.19 18.29
N ASP A 160 22.03 15.04 17.98
CA ASP A 160 23.39 14.72 18.41
C ASP A 160 24.46 15.02 17.34
N LEU A 161 24.04 15.45 16.14
CA LEU A 161 24.95 15.82 15.06
C LEU A 161 25.46 17.24 15.29
N ASP A 162 26.76 17.42 15.14
CA ASP A 162 27.33 18.77 15.12
C ASP A 162 27.02 19.50 13.82
N ALA A 163 27.31 20.81 13.79
CA ALA A 163 26.96 21.65 12.65
C ALA A 163 27.66 21.23 11.36
N ASP A 164 28.86 20.66 11.45
CA ASP A 164 29.68 20.29 10.31
C ASP A 164 29.21 18.93 9.73
N GLU A 165 28.83 17.99 10.58
CA GLU A 165 28.22 16.71 10.19
C GLU A 165 26.84 16.89 9.56
N LEU A 166 26.03 17.81 10.09
CA LEU A 166 24.72 18.14 9.54
C LEU A 166 24.84 18.73 8.12
N GLU A 167 25.81 19.62 7.89
CA GLU A 167 26.05 20.24 6.59
C GLU A 167 26.50 19.19 5.55
N GLN A 168 27.28 18.20 5.98
CA GLN A 168 27.67 17.08 5.11
C GLN A 168 26.49 16.19 4.72
N VAL A 169 25.60 15.84 5.65
CA VAL A 169 24.40 15.04 5.36
C VAL A 169 23.46 15.79 4.42
N LEU A 170 23.23 17.08 4.67
CA LEU A 170 22.38 17.92 3.81
C LEU A 170 22.98 18.08 2.41
N GLY A 171 24.29 18.31 2.30
CA GLY A 171 24.98 18.42 1.02
C GLY A 171 24.96 17.12 0.20
N THR A 172 24.81 15.97 0.86
CA THR A 172 24.67 14.67 0.17
C THR A 172 23.27 14.48 -0.42
N TRP A 173 22.26 15.19 0.08
CA TRP A 173 20.86 15.07 -0.35
C TRP A 173 20.44 16.14 -1.37
N GLU A 174 21.19 17.23 -1.47
CA GLU A 174 21.01 18.26 -2.52
C GLU A 174 21.75 17.93 -3.83
N GLY A 175 22.39 16.76 -3.92
CA GLY A 175 23.08 16.25 -5.12
C GLY A 175 22.17 15.55 -6.13
#